data_AF-A0A975A2K3-F1
#
_entry.id   AF-A0A975A2K3-F1
#
_cell.length_a   1.000
_cell.length_b   1.000
_cell.length_c   1.000
_cell.angle_alpha   90.00
_cell.angle_beta   90.00
_cell.angle_gamma   90.00
#
_symmetry.space_group_name_H-M   'P 1'
#
loop_
_entity.id
_entity.type
_entity.pdbx_description
1 polymer ?
#
loop_
_entity_poly.entity_id
_entity_poly.type
_entity_poly.pdbx_seq_one_letter_code
_entity_poly.pdbx_strand_id
1 'polypeptide(L)'
;MLIEKNKNILVGVSGGPDSMFLLNYLISNFDPKNIIVATVNYNFRTDSYKDIEIVKSFCEEKNIKFELLEIKTSVLFNGNFENYARNIRYNFFRQIYKKYMCNSLYLAHHKDDFIETYLMQKESKRQPLFFGIKKSTDLFGMHIERPLLDLYFKDEIEYFCKEKNIQFAIDYTNSDLKYTRNRIRDNLKTWTANEKEKLILEINLQNKDLILKQSEIDKQYNKWINNGYNQEFIEDNKFANNLVFKFITLNYKNIKLSSSKIKSIVSWIVSTNNRTSKYLIKKNTFLIKRHGKLIIYN
;
A
#
# COMPACT_ATOMS: atom_id res chain seq x y z
N MET A 1 18.54 28.13 -17.41
CA MET A 1 18.22 26.81 -18.00
C MET A 1 17.78 25.89 -16.86
N LEU A 2 16.48 25.70 -16.67
CA LEU A 2 15.96 24.74 -15.69
C LEU A 2 16.18 23.34 -16.28
N ILE A 3 17.09 22.58 -15.66
CA ILE A 3 17.34 21.17 -15.98
C ILE A 3 15.98 20.45 -15.93
N GLU A 4 15.57 19.85 -17.05
CA GLU A 4 14.33 19.08 -17.13
C GLU A 4 14.31 18.05 -16.00
N LYS A 5 13.30 18.13 -15.12
CA LYS A 5 13.02 17.05 -14.18
C LYS A 5 12.91 15.76 -14.98
N ASN A 6 13.70 14.75 -14.63
CA ASN A 6 13.62 13.40 -15.18
C ASN A 6 12.15 12.98 -15.30
N LYS A 7 11.71 12.52 -16.48
CA LYS A 7 10.31 12.10 -16.72
C LYS A 7 10.11 10.60 -16.55
N ASN A 8 11.13 9.90 -16.05
CA ASN A 8 11.14 8.45 -15.98
C ASN A 8 10.04 7.94 -15.04
N ILE A 9 9.29 6.96 -15.52
CA ILE A 9 8.31 6.22 -14.74
C ILE A 9 8.69 4.75 -14.69
N LEU A 10 8.47 4.13 -13.53
CA LEU A 10 8.62 2.69 -13.34
C LEU A 10 7.24 2.04 -13.44
N VAL A 11 7.11 0.94 -14.17
CA VAL A 11 5.87 0.16 -14.28
C VAL A 11 6.14 -1.27 -13.82
N GLY A 12 5.41 -1.71 -12.79
CA GLY A 12 5.48 -3.09 -12.33
C GLY A 12 4.61 -3.99 -13.20
N VAL A 13 5.22 -4.89 -13.98
CA VAL A 13 4.50 -5.74 -14.94
C VAL A 13 4.71 -7.22 -14.61
N SER A 14 3.61 -7.97 -14.48
CA SER A 14 3.67 -9.42 -14.18
C SER A 14 3.43 -10.30 -15.41
N GLY A 15 3.04 -9.72 -16.55
CA GLY A 15 2.63 -10.45 -17.75
C GLY A 15 1.14 -10.82 -17.79
N GLY A 16 0.43 -10.67 -16.66
CA GLY A 16 -1.03 -10.85 -16.61
C GLY A 16 -1.81 -9.69 -17.25
N PRO A 17 -3.12 -9.88 -17.51
CA PRO A 17 -3.95 -8.96 -18.27
C PRO A 17 -3.95 -7.53 -17.70
N ASP A 18 -4.09 -7.38 -16.38
CA ASP A 18 -4.16 -6.05 -15.74
C ASP A 18 -2.87 -5.26 -15.97
N SER A 19 -1.73 -5.93 -15.81
CA SER A 19 -0.43 -5.29 -15.95
C SER A 19 -0.06 -4.96 -17.39
N MET A 20 -0.46 -5.82 -18.35
CA MET A 20 -0.28 -5.57 -19.78
C MET A 20 -1.23 -4.48 -20.28
N PHE A 21 -2.46 -4.43 -19.77
CA PHE A 21 -3.40 -3.35 -20.03
C PHE A 21 -2.88 -2.02 -19.49
N LEU A 22 -2.38 -1.97 -18.26
CA LEU A 22 -1.77 -0.77 -17.70
C LEU A 22 -0.60 -0.29 -18.55
N LEU A 23 0.30 -1.20 -18.96
CA LEU A 23 1.44 -0.83 -19.79
C LEU A 23 0.97 -0.24 -21.13
N ASN A 24 0.00 -0.87 -21.79
CA ASN A 24 -0.63 -0.34 -23.01
C ASN A 24 -1.32 1.02 -22.80
N TYR A 25 -1.97 1.20 -21.66
CA TYR A 25 -2.58 2.48 -21.30
C TYR A 25 -1.55 3.60 -21.12
N LEU A 26 -0.37 3.28 -20.54
CA LEU A 26 0.67 4.26 -20.26
C LEU A 26 1.48 4.65 -21.51
N ILE A 27 1.72 3.74 -22.46
CA ILE A 27 2.46 4.08 -23.69
C ILE A 27 1.74 5.12 -24.55
N SER A 28 0.43 5.27 -24.42
CA SER A 28 -0.33 6.33 -25.10
C SER A 28 -0.14 7.71 -24.47
N ASN A 29 0.36 7.78 -23.24
CA ASN A 29 0.44 9.01 -22.45
C ASN A 29 1.90 9.41 -22.13
N PHE A 30 2.85 8.50 -22.32
CA PHE A 30 4.27 8.70 -22.02
C PHE A 30 5.12 8.25 -23.20
N ASP A 31 6.21 8.99 -23.46
CA ASP A 31 7.24 8.53 -24.40
C ASP A 31 7.82 7.20 -23.89
N PRO A 32 7.81 6.12 -24.71
CA PRO A 32 8.36 4.81 -24.37
C PRO A 32 9.79 4.86 -23.79
N LYS A 33 10.63 5.83 -24.19
CA LYS A 33 12.00 6.00 -23.67
C LYS A 33 12.07 6.34 -22.18
N ASN A 34 10.99 6.96 -21.66
CA ASN A 34 10.82 7.33 -20.27
C ASN A 34 10.11 6.24 -19.45
N ILE A 35 9.72 5.13 -20.07
CA ILE A 35 9.10 4.00 -19.38
C ILE A 35 10.18 2.96 -19.06
N ILE A 36 10.21 2.53 -17.81
CA ILE A 36 11.00 1.40 -17.35
C ILE A 36 10.03 0.35 -16.84
N VAL A 37 10.08 -0.85 -17.40
CA VAL A 37 9.31 -2.00 -16.95
C VAL A 37 10.16 -2.84 -16.00
N ALA A 38 9.60 -3.20 -14.86
CA ALA A 38 10.21 -4.13 -13.92
C ALA A 38 9.30 -5.33 -13.66
N THR A 39 9.86 -6.52 -13.85
CA THR A 39 9.16 -7.80 -13.66
C THR A 39 9.91 -8.68 -12.67
N VAL A 40 9.17 -9.40 -11.83
CA VAL A 40 9.73 -10.38 -10.88
C VAL A 40 9.17 -11.74 -11.23
N ASN A 41 10.04 -12.67 -11.60
CA ASN A 41 9.69 -14.06 -11.80
C ASN A 41 10.05 -14.88 -10.55
N TYR A 42 9.04 -15.51 -9.94
CA TYR A 42 9.24 -16.40 -8.78
C TYR A 42 9.51 -17.85 -9.17
N ASN A 43 9.47 -18.18 -10.47
CA ASN A 43 9.68 -19.53 -11.00
C ASN A 43 8.75 -20.60 -10.38
N PHE A 44 7.52 -20.21 -10.03
CA PHE A 44 6.53 -21.14 -9.45
C PHE A 44 6.04 -22.20 -10.42
N ARG A 45 5.96 -21.84 -11.71
CA ARG A 45 5.58 -22.74 -12.78
C ARG A 45 6.78 -22.96 -13.67
N THR A 46 6.91 -24.18 -14.18
CA THR A 46 7.95 -24.54 -15.14
C THR A 46 7.86 -23.74 -16.43
N ASP A 47 6.68 -23.21 -16.76
CA ASP A 47 6.40 -22.38 -17.93
C ASP A 47 6.22 -20.89 -17.62
N SER A 48 6.55 -20.44 -16.41
CA SER A 48 6.54 -19.01 -16.04
C SER A 48 7.44 -18.14 -16.93
N TYR A 49 8.44 -18.72 -17.57
CA TYR A 49 9.26 -18.04 -18.57
C TYR A 49 8.45 -17.51 -19.75
N LYS A 50 7.34 -18.16 -20.14
CA LYS A 50 6.47 -17.71 -21.23
C LYS A 50 5.82 -16.37 -20.89
N ASP A 51 5.44 -16.19 -19.62
CA ASP A 51 4.81 -14.97 -19.13
C ASP A 51 5.81 -13.79 -19.20
N ILE A 52 7.09 -14.08 -18.95
CA ILE A 52 8.20 -13.12 -19.07
C ILE A 52 8.49 -12.78 -20.54
N GLU A 53 8.51 -13.76 -21.44
CA GLU A 53 8.76 -13.55 -22.86
C GLU A 53 7.69 -12.65 -23.49
N ILE A 54 6.42 -12.73 -23.06
CA ILE A 54 5.37 -11.79 -23.49
C ILE A 54 5.76 -10.35 -23.14
N VAL A 55 6.15 -10.11 -21.88
CA VAL A 55 6.50 -8.75 -21.41
C VAL A 55 7.76 -8.25 -22.11
N LYS A 56 8.78 -9.10 -22.21
CA LYS A 56 10.06 -8.78 -22.83
C LYS A 56 9.87 -8.44 -24.31
N SER A 57 9.18 -9.28 -25.07
CA SER A 57 8.89 -9.05 -26.49
C SER A 57 8.14 -7.72 -26.70
N PHE A 58 7.14 -7.45 -25.86
CA PHE A 58 6.41 -6.18 -25.91
C PHE A 58 7.34 -4.98 -25.66
N CYS A 59 8.23 -5.09 -24.67
CA CYS A 59 9.17 -4.01 -24.37
C CYS A 59 10.17 -3.80 -25.51
N GLU A 60 10.68 -4.87 -26.12
CA GLU A 60 11.58 -4.81 -27.28
C GLU A 60 10.90 -4.14 -28.48
N GLU A 61 9.68 -4.55 -28.84
CA GLU A 61 8.90 -3.97 -29.94
C GLU A 61 8.68 -2.46 -29.75
N LYS A 62 8.42 -2.02 -28.51
CA LYS A 62 8.13 -0.62 -28.18
C LYS A 62 9.37 0.19 -27.76
N ASN A 63 10.57 -0.38 -27.82
CA ASN A 63 11.82 0.25 -27.36
C ASN A 63 11.75 0.74 -25.89
N ILE A 64 11.12 -0.05 -25.01
CA ILE A 64 10.97 0.21 -23.57
C ILE A 64 12.07 -0.52 -22.81
N LYS A 65 12.65 0.13 -21.78
CA LYS A 65 13.66 -0.52 -20.92
C LYS A 65 13.01 -1.60 -20.07
N PHE A 66 13.58 -2.81 -20.07
CA PHE A 66 13.06 -3.96 -19.34
C PHE A 66 14.07 -4.46 -18.28
N GLU A 67 13.60 -4.64 -17.05
CA GLU A 67 14.37 -5.15 -15.92
C GLU A 67 13.69 -6.37 -15.31
N LEU A 68 14.43 -7.48 -15.22
CA LEU A 68 13.94 -8.74 -14.70
C LEU A 68 14.68 -9.12 -13.42
N LEU A 69 13.93 -9.49 -12.39
CA LEU A 69 14.45 -10.23 -11.24
C LEU A 69 13.93 -11.66 -11.28
N GLU A 70 14.84 -12.62 -11.42
CA GLU A 70 14.53 -14.03 -11.27
C GLU A 70 14.85 -14.52 -9.87
N ILE A 71 13.88 -15.12 -9.19
CA ILE A 71 14.05 -15.76 -7.89
C ILE A 71 14.34 -17.24 -8.12
N LYS A 72 15.44 -17.72 -7.53
CA LYS A 72 15.75 -19.15 -7.52
C LYS A 72 14.82 -19.87 -6.55
N THR A 73 14.13 -20.90 -7.04
CA THR A 73 13.08 -21.68 -6.35
C THR A 73 13.55 -22.46 -5.12
N SER A 74 14.87 -22.51 -4.85
CA SER A 74 15.44 -23.25 -3.73
C SER A 74 15.13 -22.67 -2.34
N VAL A 75 14.47 -21.50 -2.26
CA VAL A 75 13.99 -20.97 -0.99
C VAL A 75 12.59 -21.53 -0.71
N LEU A 76 12.53 -22.75 -0.15
CA LEU A 76 11.32 -23.29 0.47
C LEU A 76 10.89 -22.34 1.58
N PHE A 77 9.98 -21.43 1.27
CA PHE A 77 9.49 -20.45 2.23
C PHE A 77 8.40 -21.07 3.10
N ASN A 78 8.76 -21.45 4.33
CA ASN A 78 7.81 -21.84 5.36
C ASN A 78 7.22 -20.58 6.04
N GLY A 79 6.18 -19.99 5.45
CA GLY A 79 5.49 -18.82 6.03
C GLY A 79 4.43 -18.17 5.14
N ASN A 80 4.03 -16.93 5.47
CA ASN A 80 3.17 -16.10 4.61
C ASN A 80 3.92 -15.67 3.34
N PHE A 81 3.81 -16.50 2.29
CA PHE A 81 4.48 -16.29 1.02
C PHE A 81 4.10 -14.95 0.37
N GLU A 82 2.83 -14.52 0.47
CA GLU A 82 2.39 -13.24 -0.11
C GLU A 82 3.18 -12.06 0.43
N ASN A 83 3.41 -12.03 1.75
CA ASN A 83 4.17 -10.97 2.38
C ASN A 83 5.66 -11.04 1.97
N TYR A 84 6.20 -12.25 1.83
CA TYR A 84 7.57 -12.46 1.35
C TYR A 84 7.75 -11.97 -0.11
N ALA A 85 6.90 -12.43 -1.02
CA ALA A 85 6.87 -11.99 -2.42
C ALA A 85 6.65 -10.48 -2.52
N ARG A 86 5.72 -9.92 -1.74
CA ARG A 86 5.52 -8.47 -1.69
C ARG A 86 6.81 -7.75 -1.31
N ASN A 87 7.52 -8.18 -0.26
CA ASN A 87 8.76 -7.53 0.15
C ASN A 87 9.86 -7.62 -0.90
N ILE A 88 10.06 -8.79 -1.52
CA ILE A 88 11.03 -8.95 -2.63
C ILE A 88 10.70 -7.99 -3.76
N ARG A 89 9.45 -8.00 -4.22
CA ARG A 89 8.99 -7.18 -5.33
C ARG A 89 9.19 -5.69 -5.07
N TYR A 90 8.79 -5.21 -3.89
CA TYR A 90 8.96 -3.79 -3.55
C TYR A 90 10.43 -3.40 -3.35
N ASN A 91 11.28 -4.31 -2.85
CA ASN A 91 12.72 -4.07 -2.77
C ASN A 91 13.35 -3.96 -4.16
N PHE A 92 12.98 -4.85 -5.09
CA PHE A 92 13.43 -4.79 -6.48
C PHE A 92 12.97 -3.50 -7.15
N PHE A 93 11.68 -3.17 -7.06
CA PHE A 93 11.15 -1.92 -7.61
C PHE A 93 11.88 -0.71 -7.05
N ARG A 94 12.20 -0.67 -5.76
CA ARG A 94 12.96 0.42 -5.15
C ARG A 94 14.37 0.55 -5.72
N GLN A 95 15.04 -0.56 -6.04
CA GLN A 95 16.36 -0.53 -6.68
C GLN A 95 16.27 0.08 -8.08
N ILE A 96 15.32 -0.38 -8.90
CA ILE A 96 15.11 0.12 -10.26
C ILE A 96 14.67 1.60 -10.26
N TYR A 97 13.74 1.96 -9.37
CA TYR A 97 13.27 3.32 -9.18
C TYR A 97 14.41 4.30 -8.91
N LYS A 98 15.40 3.89 -8.11
CA LYS A 98 16.62 4.68 -7.86
C LYS A 98 17.59 4.66 -9.03
N LYS A 99 17.85 3.48 -9.61
CA LYS A 99 18.77 3.27 -10.75
C LYS A 99 18.45 4.21 -11.91
N TYR A 100 17.15 4.38 -12.20
CA TYR A 100 16.68 5.19 -13.32
C TYR A 100 16.10 6.56 -12.89
N MET A 101 16.25 6.94 -11.62
CA MET A 101 15.74 8.20 -11.07
C MET A 101 14.26 8.43 -11.45
N CYS A 102 13.43 7.40 -11.26
CA CYS A 102 12.02 7.47 -11.59
C CYS A 102 11.27 8.42 -10.65
N ASN A 103 10.24 9.09 -11.18
CA ASN A 103 9.38 9.97 -10.41
C ASN A 103 8.25 9.20 -9.73
N SER A 104 7.77 8.12 -10.35
CA SER A 104 6.65 7.34 -9.85
C SER A 104 6.73 5.87 -10.28
N LEU A 105 6.12 5.00 -9.48
CA LEU A 105 5.89 3.59 -9.74
C LEU A 105 4.40 3.36 -10.04
N TYR A 106 4.08 2.86 -11.22
CA TYR A 106 2.72 2.52 -11.64
C TYR A 106 2.43 1.04 -11.41
N LEU A 107 1.26 0.75 -10.82
CA LEU A 107 0.77 -0.60 -10.56
C LEU A 107 -0.68 -0.76 -11.01
N ALA A 108 -1.00 -1.92 -11.59
CA ALA A 108 -2.27 -2.19 -12.27
C ALA A 108 -3.42 -2.58 -11.33
N HIS A 109 -3.51 -1.94 -10.15
CA HIS A 109 -4.65 -2.19 -9.27
C HIS A 109 -5.91 -1.53 -9.84
N HIS A 110 -7.01 -2.26 -9.85
CA HIS A 110 -8.29 -1.88 -10.46
C HIS A 110 -9.43 -1.81 -9.43
N LYS A 111 -10.66 -1.48 -9.86
CA LYS A 111 -11.81 -1.29 -8.96
C LYS A 111 -12.10 -2.51 -8.08
N ASP A 112 -12.04 -3.73 -8.62
CA ASP A 112 -12.24 -4.93 -7.79
C ASP A 112 -11.16 -5.08 -6.72
N ASP A 113 -9.89 -4.75 -6.98
CA ASP A 113 -8.85 -4.79 -5.94
C ASP A 113 -9.13 -3.82 -4.78
N PHE A 114 -9.75 -2.67 -5.09
CA PHE A 114 -10.21 -1.71 -4.09
C PHE A 114 -11.29 -2.32 -3.19
N ILE A 115 -12.29 -2.97 -3.80
CA ILE A 115 -13.39 -3.65 -3.08
C ILE A 115 -12.85 -4.85 -2.28
N GLU A 116 -12.02 -5.70 -2.89
CA GLU A 116 -11.37 -6.85 -2.24
C GLU A 116 -10.64 -6.40 -0.97
N THR A 117 -9.84 -5.33 -1.08
CA THR A 117 -9.07 -4.79 0.04
C THR A 117 -9.98 -4.24 1.14
N TYR A 118 -11.06 -3.55 0.78
CA TYR A 118 -12.06 -3.07 1.75
C TYR A 118 -12.70 -4.23 2.53
N LEU A 119 -13.15 -5.28 1.83
CA LEU A 119 -13.79 -6.45 2.44
C LEU A 119 -12.81 -7.19 3.37
N MET A 120 -11.56 -7.38 2.93
CA MET A 120 -10.51 -7.94 3.78
C MET A 120 -10.26 -7.10 5.04
N GLN A 121 -10.26 -5.77 4.91
CA GLN A 121 -10.08 -4.86 6.05
C GLN A 121 -11.26 -5.00 7.04
N LYS A 122 -12.50 -5.10 6.56
CA LYS A 122 -13.69 -5.32 7.40
C LYS A 122 -13.63 -6.66 8.13
N GLU A 123 -13.27 -7.74 7.46
CA GLU A 123 -13.10 -9.06 8.08
C GLU A 123 -12.02 -9.05 9.18
N SER A 124 -10.94 -8.30 8.97
CA SER A 124 -9.85 -8.21 9.96
C SER A 124 -10.23 -7.48 11.25
N LYS A 125 -11.38 -6.79 11.29
CA LYS A 125 -11.86 -5.91 12.38
C LYS A 125 -10.85 -4.84 12.83
N ARG A 126 -9.84 -4.56 12.01
CA ARG A 126 -8.91 -3.45 12.22
C ARG A 126 -9.56 -2.16 11.75
N GLN A 127 -9.25 -1.04 12.40
CA GLN A 127 -9.64 0.28 11.91
C GLN A 127 -8.51 0.82 11.02
N PRO A 128 -8.66 0.80 9.68
CA PRO A 128 -7.67 1.41 8.82
C PRO A 128 -7.82 2.93 8.84
N LEU A 129 -6.75 3.64 8.44
CA LEU A 129 -6.82 5.09 8.18
C LEU A 129 -7.53 5.42 6.86
N PHE A 130 -7.71 4.41 6.01
CA PHE A 130 -8.36 4.50 4.71
C PHE A 130 -8.83 3.10 4.30
N PHE A 131 -10.09 3.01 3.90
CA PHE A 131 -10.70 1.79 3.38
C PHE A 131 -10.35 1.56 1.90
N GLY A 132 -10.02 0.32 1.55
CA GLY A 132 -9.57 -0.04 0.21
C GLY A 132 -8.10 0.31 -0.05
N ILE A 133 -7.78 0.60 -1.30
CA ILE A 133 -6.45 1.01 -1.78
C ILE A 133 -6.50 2.50 -2.14
N LYS A 134 -5.45 3.26 -1.83
CA LYS A 134 -5.34 4.65 -2.31
C LYS A 134 -4.80 4.68 -3.73
N LYS A 135 -5.33 5.56 -4.57
CA LYS A 135 -4.84 5.81 -5.94
C LYS A 135 -3.35 6.18 -5.94
N SER A 136 -2.99 7.18 -5.15
CA SER A 136 -1.62 7.66 -4.96
C SER A 136 -1.13 7.42 -3.52
N THR A 137 0.09 6.94 -3.33
CA THR A 137 0.69 6.74 -1.99
C THR A 137 2.21 6.69 -2.03
N ASP A 138 2.87 7.35 -1.07
CA ASP A 138 4.30 7.16 -0.82
C ASP A 138 4.54 5.92 0.04
N LEU A 139 5.28 4.96 -0.51
CA LEU A 139 5.56 3.69 0.16
C LEU A 139 6.97 3.18 -0.22
N PHE A 140 7.71 2.67 0.75
CA PHE A 140 9.10 2.21 0.57
C PHE A 140 10.04 3.26 -0.05
N GLY A 141 9.73 4.55 0.13
CA GLY A 141 10.49 5.67 -0.46
C GLY A 141 10.27 5.82 -1.97
N MET A 142 9.13 5.36 -2.49
CA MET A 142 8.69 5.55 -3.87
C MET A 142 7.28 6.17 -3.86
N HIS A 143 7.03 7.05 -4.81
CA HIS A 143 5.69 7.55 -5.09
C HIS A 143 4.94 6.53 -5.98
N ILE A 144 3.83 5.97 -5.51
CA ILE A 144 3.10 4.91 -6.22
C ILE A 144 1.78 5.42 -6.75
N GLU A 145 1.55 5.20 -8.05
CA GLU A 145 0.33 5.53 -8.79
C GLU A 145 -0.42 4.27 -9.25
N ARG A 146 -1.76 4.32 -9.18
CA ARG A 146 -2.67 3.22 -9.56
C ARG A 146 -3.82 3.76 -10.41
N PRO A 147 -3.57 4.10 -11.69
CA PRO A 147 -4.52 4.85 -12.50
C PRO A 147 -5.82 4.08 -12.78
N LEU A 148 -5.77 2.74 -12.83
CA LEU A 148 -6.94 1.92 -13.14
C LEU A 148 -7.96 1.82 -12.00
N LEU A 149 -7.56 2.21 -10.78
CA LEU A 149 -8.31 1.97 -9.55
C LEU A 149 -9.71 2.59 -9.54
N ASP A 150 -9.88 3.73 -10.20
CA ASP A 150 -11.16 4.45 -10.31
C ASP A 150 -11.78 4.33 -11.70
N LEU A 151 -11.13 3.63 -12.64
CA LEU A 151 -11.51 3.64 -14.05
C LEU A 151 -12.16 2.34 -14.48
N TYR A 152 -11.56 1.20 -14.15
CA TYR A 152 -11.96 -0.08 -14.74
C TYR A 152 -12.16 -1.16 -13.69
N PHE A 153 -13.16 -2.00 -13.91
CA PHE A 153 -13.31 -3.32 -13.32
C PHE A 153 -12.50 -4.36 -14.09
N LYS A 154 -12.32 -5.53 -13.47
CA LYS A 154 -11.52 -6.64 -13.98
C LYS A 154 -12.01 -7.15 -15.34
N ASP A 155 -13.33 -7.32 -15.47
CA ASP A 155 -14.02 -7.76 -16.67
C ASP A 155 -13.88 -6.76 -17.82
N GLU A 156 -13.94 -5.46 -17.53
CA GLU A 156 -13.68 -4.41 -18.53
C GLU A 156 -12.23 -4.48 -19.03
N ILE A 157 -11.26 -4.65 -18.14
CA ILE A 157 -9.85 -4.82 -18.50
C ILE A 157 -9.66 -6.03 -19.42
N GLU A 158 -10.24 -7.18 -19.07
CA GLU A 158 -10.15 -8.39 -19.88
C GLU A 158 -10.82 -8.22 -21.25
N TYR A 159 -11.96 -7.54 -21.30
CA TYR A 159 -12.65 -7.18 -22.54
C TYR A 159 -11.74 -6.33 -23.44
N PHE A 160 -11.17 -5.24 -22.91
CA PHE A 160 -10.30 -4.36 -23.69
C PHE A 160 -9.00 -5.04 -24.13
N CYS A 161 -8.46 -5.96 -23.33
CA CYS A 161 -7.30 -6.74 -23.75
C CYS A 161 -7.62 -7.58 -25.00
N LYS A 162 -8.80 -8.21 -25.02
CA LYS A 162 -9.26 -9.00 -26.19
C LYS A 162 -9.55 -8.10 -27.38
N GLU A 163 -10.30 -7.02 -27.18
CA GLU A 163 -10.69 -6.07 -28.24
C GLU A 163 -9.47 -5.47 -28.94
N LYS A 164 -8.43 -5.10 -28.15
CA LYS A 164 -7.21 -4.47 -28.67
C LYS A 164 -6.10 -5.46 -29.01
N ASN A 165 -6.37 -6.76 -28.97
CA ASN A 165 -5.38 -7.82 -29.18
C ASN A 165 -4.11 -7.64 -28.32
N ILE A 166 -4.27 -7.19 -27.08
CA ILE A 166 -3.16 -7.09 -26.13
C ILE A 166 -2.79 -8.51 -25.72
N GLN A 167 -1.55 -8.90 -26.00
CA GLN A 167 -1.04 -10.19 -25.56
C GLN A 167 -0.78 -10.17 -24.05
N PHE A 168 -1.29 -11.18 -23.35
CA PHE A 168 -1.06 -11.38 -21.92
C PHE A 168 -1.05 -12.87 -21.58
N ALA A 169 -0.43 -13.21 -20.46
CA ALA A 169 -0.43 -14.56 -19.92
C ALA A 169 -1.80 -14.92 -19.32
N ILE A 170 -2.36 -16.06 -19.74
CA ILE A 170 -3.58 -16.63 -19.13
C ILE A 170 -3.15 -17.47 -17.94
N ASP A 171 -3.29 -16.91 -16.74
CA ASP A 171 -2.88 -17.58 -15.52
C ASP A 171 -3.98 -18.52 -15.01
N TYR A 172 -3.80 -19.83 -15.21
CA TYR A 172 -4.66 -20.90 -14.68
C TYR A 172 -4.42 -21.18 -13.18
N THR A 173 -3.42 -20.55 -12.57
CA THR A 173 -2.90 -20.86 -11.23
C THR A 173 -3.19 -19.80 -10.16
N ASN A 174 -4.04 -18.81 -10.45
CA ASN A 174 -4.67 -17.98 -9.41
C ASN A 174 -5.54 -18.81 -8.41
N SER A 175 -5.66 -20.11 -8.63
CA SER A 175 -6.40 -21.09 -7.85
C SER A 175 -5.80 -21.40 -6.47
N ASP A 176 -4.60 -20.94 -6.12
CA ASP A 176 -4.03 -21.18 -4.78
C ASP A 176 -3.43 -19.93 -4.08
N LEU A 177 -4.32 -19.17 -3.41
CA LEU A 177 -4.00 -18.10 -2.45
C LEU A 177 -4.90 -18.22 -1.19
N LYS A 178 -4.78 -19.37 -0.49
CA LYS A 178 -5.51 -19.80 0.73
C LYS A 178 -6.48 -18.78 1.38
N TYR A 179 -7.71 -18.85 0.88
CA TYR A 179 -9.02 -18.64 1.52
C TYR A 179 -9.63 -17.24 1.67
N THR A 180 -8.92 -16.14 1.91
CA THR A 180 -9.64 -14.86 2.11
C THR A 180 -9.82 -14.07 0.82
N ARG A 181 -8.74 -13.71 0.13
CA ARG A 181 -8.83 -12.86 -1.06
C ARG A 181 -9.50 -13.58 -2.22
N ASN A 182 -9.15 -14.84 -2.48
CA ASN A 182 -9.77 -15.65 -3.53
C ASN A 182 -11.27 -15.85 -3.28
N ARG A 183 -11.67 -16.16 -2.04
CA ARG A 183 -13.10 -16.27 -1.68
C ARG A 183 -13.85 -14.96 -1.93
N ILE A 184 -13.26 -13.82 -1.53
CA ILE A 184 -13.87 -12.52 -1.78
C ILE A 184 -13.98 -12.26 -3.29
N ARG A 185 -12.92 -12.54 -4.05
CA ARG A 185 -12.90 -12.38 -5.51
C ARG A 185 -13.94 -13.26 -6.20
N ASP A 186 -14.04 -14.52 -5.81
CA ASP A 186 -15.03 -15.44 -6.38
C ASP A 186 -16.46 -15.00 -6.05
N ASN A 187 -16.70 -14.49 -4.84
CA ASN A 187 -17.98 -13.88 -4.50
C ASN A 187 -18.24 -12.61 -5.33
N LEU A 188 -17.23 -11.78 -5.59
CA LEU A 188 -17.39 -10.57 -6.41
C LEU A 188 -17.71 -10.86 -7.88
N LYS A 189 -17.43 -12.07 -8.39
CA LYS A 189 -17.81 -12.48 -9.76
C LYS A 189 -19.33 -12.60 -9.93
N THR A 190 -20.08 -12.84 -8.86
CA THR A 190 -21.55 -12.92 -8.93
C THR A 190 -22.23 -11.56 -8.85
N TRP A 191 -21.47 -10.50 -8.56
CA TRP A 191 -21.99 -9.14 -8.40
C TRP A 191 -22.04 -8.43 -9.75
N THR A 192 -23.12 -7.69 -9.96
CA THR A 192 -23.27 -6.76 -11.09
C THR A 192 -22.38 -5.53 -10.93
N ALA A 193 -22.06 -4.86 -12.04
CA ALA A 193 -21.33 -3.60 -12.01
C ALA A 193 -22.01 -2.55 -11.12
N ASN A 194 -23.35 -2.48 -11.14
CA ASN A 194 -24.12 -1.53 -10.32
C ASN A 194 -23.99 -1.81 -8.81
N GLU A 195 -23.99 -3.07 -8.39
CA GLU A 195 -23.77 -3.45 -6.98
C GLU A 195 -22.36 -3.07 -6.51
N LYS A 196 -21.36 -3.32 -7.35
CA LYS A 196 -19.97 -2.93 -7.08
C LYS A 196 -19.81 -1.41 -6.98
N GLU A 197 -20.41 -0.65 -7.89
CA GLU A 197 -20.37 0.82 -7.87
C GLU A 197 -21.07 1.40 -6.65
N LYS A 198 -22.25 0.86 -6.28
CA LYS A 198 -22.93 1.26 -5.05
C LYS A 198 -22.04 1.05 -3.82
N LEU A 199 -21.36 -0.10 -3.73
CA LEU A 199 -20.42 -0.36 -2.64
C LEU A 199 -19.23 0.61 -2.67
N ILE A 200 -18.68 0.92 -3.84
CA ILE A 200 -17.59 1.92 -3.96
C ILE A 200 -18.04 3.28 -3.43
N LEU A 201 -19.25 3.73 -3.76
CA LEU A 201 -19.82 4.99 -3.23
C LEU A 201 -19.91 4.97 -1.69
N GLU A 202 -20.39 3.88 -1.10
CA GLU A 202 -20.44 3.70 0.36
C GLU A 202 -19.04 3.72 0.99
N ILE A 203 -18.06 3.06 0.37
CA ILE A 203 -16.66 3.06 0.83
C ILE A 203 -16.10 4.49 0.79
N ASN A 204 -16.37 5.23 -0.28
CA ASN A 204 -15.89 6.61 -0.44
C ASN A 204 -16.49 7.56 0.59
N LEU A 205 -17.77 7.39 0.95
CA LEU A 205 -18.39 8.12 2.07
C LEU A 205 -17.70 7.81 3.40
N GLN A 206 -17.44 6.53 3.71
CA GLN A 206 -16.70 6.16 4.92
C GLN A 206 -15.28 6.75 4.92
N ASN A 207 -14.61 6.77 3.77
CA ASN A 207 -13.29 7.38 3.63
C ASN A 207 -13.32 8.89 3.86
N LYS A 208 -14.37 9.58 3.43
CA LYS A 208 -14.56 11.01 3.73
C LYS A 208 -14.62 11.25 5.24
N ASP A 209 -15.36 10.43 5.98
CA ASP A 209 -15.44 10.52 7.44
C ASP A 209 -14.09 10.24 8.11
N LEU A 210 -13.35 9.22 7.63
CA LEU A 210 -12.00 8.92 8.12
C LEU A 210 -11.03 10.09 7.89
N ILE A 211 -11.09 10.74 6.73
CA ILE A 211 -10.26 11.90 6.42
C ILE A 211 -10.60 13.08 7.34
N LEU A 212 -11.89 13.37 7.54
CA LEU A 212 -12.33 14.43 8.45
C LEU A 212 -11.89 14.15 9.89
N LYS A 213 -12.05 12.91 10.35
CA LYS A 213 -11.57 12.46 11.66
C LYS A 213 -10.06 12.63 11.79
N GLN A 214 -9.29 12.25 10.77
CA GLN A 214 -7.84 12.37 10.79
C GLN A 214 -7.39 13.84 10.81
N SER A 215 -8.04 14.72 10.03
CA SER A 215 -7.79 16.16 10.04
C SER A 215 -8.02 16.76 11.43
N GLU A 216 -9.08 16.35 12.12
CA GLU A 216 -9.34 16.79 13.49
C GLU A 216 -8.28 16.26 14.47
N ILE A 217 -7.90 14.98 14.37
CA ILE A 217 -6.79 14.41 15.16
C ILE A 217 -5.50 15.22 14.94
N ASP A 218 -5.21 15.63 13.70
CA ASP A 218 -4.02 16.39 13.38
C ASP A 218 -4.05 17.79 14.00
N LYS A 219 -5.19 18.47 13.98
CA LYS A 219 -5.40 19.75 14.67
C LYS A 219 -5.19 19.61 16.18
N GLN A 220 -5.79 18.58 16.79
CA GLN A 220 -5.64 18.32 18.23
C GLN A 220 -4.20 17.95 18.58
N TYR A 221 -3.52 17.20 17.72
CA TYR A 221 -2.10 16.88 17.89
C TYR A 221 -1.23 18.14 17.89
N ASN A 222 -1.48 19.09 16.98
CA ASN A 222 -0.74 20.35 16.97
C ASN A 222 -0.99 21.19 18.25
N LYS A 223 -2.22 21.20 18.77
CA LYS A 223 -2.50 21.82 20.08
C LYS A 223 -1.71 21.15 21.21
N TRP A 224 -1.59 19.83 21.18
CA TRP A 224 -0.80 19.07 22.15
C TRP A 224 0.71 19.34 22.04
N ILE A 225 1.23 19.53 20.82
CA ILE A 225 2.62 19.98 20.63
C ILE A 225 2.80 21.35 21.30
N ASN A 226 1.89 22.29 21.05
CA ASN A 226 2.02 23.67 21.52
C ASN A 226 1.97 23.82 23.04
N ASN A 227 1.37 22.87 23.77
CA ASN A 227 1.41 22.84 25.23
C ASN A 227 2.57 22.01 25.82
N GLY A 228 3.48 21.55 24.96
CA GLY A 228 4.65 20.75 25.35
C GLY A 228 4.29 19.32 25.74
N TYR A 229 3.32 18.71 25.07
CA TYR A 229 2.83 17.36 25.34
C TYR A 229 2.37 17.14 26.80
N ASN A 230 1.61 18.09 27.35
CA ASN A 230 1.07 18.01 28.71
C ASN A 230 0.03 16.88 28.83
N GLN A 231 0.10 16.10 29.91
CA GLN A 231 -0.84 15.02 30.23
C GLN A 231 -2.29 15.49 30.42
N GLU A 232 -2.50 16.71 30.94
CA GLU A 232 -3.84 17.29 31.17
C GLU A 232 -4.61 17.43 29.85
N PHE A 233 -3.90 17.62 28.72
CA PHE A 233 -4.51 17.64 27.40
C PHE A 233 -5.04 16.28 26.94
N ILE A 234 -4.57 15.19 27.52
CA ILE A 234 -4.97 13.82 27.16
C ILE A 234 -6.13 13.33 28.01
N GLU A 235 -6.23 13.78 29.26
CA GLU A 235 -7.21 13.32 30.27
C GLU A 235 -8.66 13.34 29.75
N ASP A 236 -9.10 14.47 29.18
CA ASP A 236 -10.48 14.63 28.67
C ASP A 236 -10.58 14.61 27.14
N ASN A 237 -9.53 14.21 26.44
CA ASN A 237 -9.53 14.26 24.98
C ASN A 237 -10.13 13.00 24.38
N LYS A 238 -11.25 13.16 23.66
CA LYS A 238 -11.90 12.06 22.92
C LYS A 238 -10.96 11.35 21.91
N PHE A 239 -9.87 11.98 21.50
CA PHE A 239 -8.84 11.43 20.62
C PHE A 239 -7.57 10.96 21.35
N ALA A 240 -7.56 10.86 22.68
CA ALA A 240 -6.39 10.48 23.49
C ALA A 240 -5.60 9.29 22.90
N ASN A 241 -6.28 8.19 22.58
CA ASN A 241 -5.65 7.01 21.97
C ASN A 241 -4.99 7.33 20.61
N ASN A 242 -5.65 8.12 19.76
CA ASN A 242 -5.14 8.51 18.46
C ASN A 242 -3.93 9.44 18.57
N LEU A 243 -3.97 10.40 19.49
CA LEU A 243 -2.90 11.35 19.74
C LEU A 243 -1.64 10.63 20.26
N VAL A 244 -1.80 9.74 21.23
CA VAL A 244 -0.71 8.92 21.76
C VAL A 244 -0.14 7.98 20.70
N PHE A 245 -1.00 7.33 19.91
CA PHE A 245 -0.55 6.52 18.79
C PHE A 245 0.29 7.35 17.80
N LYS A 246 -0.21 8.53 17.39
CA LYS A 246 0.48 9.44 16.49
C LYS A 246 1.84 9.90 17.06
N PHE A 247 1.88 10.29 18.34
CA PHE A 247 3.12 10.66 19.03
C PHE A 247 4.17 9.55 18.94
N ILE A 248 3.77 8.30 19.22
CA ILE A 248 4.70 7.19 19.20
C ILE A 248 5.18 6.92 17.77
N THR A 249 4.29 6.93 16.78
CA THR A 249 4.66 6.66 15.39
C THR A 249 5.59 7.71 14.78
N LEU A 250 5.49 8.98 15.20
CA LEU A 250 6.35 10.06 14.71
C LEU A 250 7.72 10.07 15.39
N ASN A 251 7.77 9.76 16.70
CA ASN A 251 9.00 9.88 17.48
C ASN A 251 9.78 8.58 17.64
N TYR A 252 9.17 7.42 17.36
CA TYR A 252 9.79 6.11 17.57
C TYR A 252 9.66 5.22 16.33
N LYS A 253 10.80 4.89 15.72
CA LYS A 253 10.85 4.04 14.52
C LYS A 253 10.55 2.58 14.84
N ASN A 254 9.86 1.90 13.94
CA ASN A 254 9.66 0.43 13.94
C ASN A 254 8.89 -0.13 15.16
N ILE A 255 8.09 0.68 15.85
CA ILE A 255 7.22 0.21 16.93
C ILE A 255 5.83 -0.12 16.37
N LYS A 256 5.39 -1.36 16.58
CA LYS A 256 4.01 -1.80 16.36
C LYS A 256 3.35 -2.00 17.73
N LEU A 257 2.20 -1.38 17.95
CA LEU A 257 1.45 -1.45 19.21
C LEU A 257 0.05 -2.00 18.98
N SER A 258 -0.43 -2.83 19.91
CA SER A 258 -1.83 -3.21 19.97
C SER A 258 -2.68 -2.08 20.56
N SER A 259 -3.98 -2.08 20.26
CA SER A 259 -4.92 -1.13 20.85
C SER A 259 -4.94 -1.20 22.39
N SER A 260 -4.77 -2.40 22.97
CA SER A 260 -4.66 -2.56 24.42
C SER A 260 -3.41 -1.89 25.00
N LYS A 261 -2.26 -2.01 24.32
CA LYS A 261 -1.02 -1.36 24.74
C LYS A 261 -1.15 0.16 24.67
N ILE A 262 -1.79 0.69 23.61
CA ILE A 262 -2.07 2.14 23.49
C ILE A 262 -2.94 2.62 24.67
N LYS A 263 -4.04 1.93 24.98
CA LYS A 263 -4.91 2.28 26.13
C LYS A 263 -4.13 2.28 27.45
N SER A 264 -3.24 1.31 27.66
CA SER A 264 -2.41 1.26 28.86
C SER A 264 -1.41 2.43 28.94
N ILE A 265 -0.89 2.88 27.79
CA ILE A 265 -0.01 4.06 27.72
C ILE A 265 -0.81 5.32 28.02
N VAL A 266 -2.02 5.49 27.46
CA VAL A 266 -2.90 6.63 27.78
C VAL A 266 -3.19 6.68 29.28
N SER A 267 -3.53 5.54 29.88
CA SER A 267 -3.78 5.45 31.33
C SER A 267 -2.56 5.87 32.15
N TRP A 268 -1.35 5.47 31.73
CA TRP A 268 -0.10 5.90 32.37
C TRP A 268 0.18 7.40 32.19
N ILE A 269 -0.11 7.97 31.01
CA ILE A 269 0.07 9.40 30.74
C ILE A 269 -0.80 10.22 31.68
N VAL A 270 -2.09 9.88 31.79
CA VAL A 270 -3.07 10.64 32.58
C VAL A 270 -2.87 10.48 34.09
N SER A 271 -2.19 9.41 34.55
CA SER A 271 -1.92 9.19 35.98
C SER A 271 -1.24 10.39 36.67
N THR A 272 -1.96 10.98 37.64
CA THR A 272 -1.55 12.13 38.45
C THR A 272 -0.51 11.77 39.51
N ASN A 273 -0.53 10.54 40.02
CA ASN A 273 0.42 10.05 41.03
C ASN A 273 1.87 9.97 40.51
N ASN A 274 2.08 10.03 39.20
CA ASN A 274 3.38 9.77 38.55
C ASN A 274 3.76 10.84 37.53
N ARG A 275 3.69 12.13 37.90
CA ARG A 275 4.03 13.28 37.02
C ARG A 275 5.46 13.19 36.44
N THR A 276 6.36 12.47 37.10
CA THR A 276 7.68 12.12 36.55
C THR A 276 7.87 10.60 36.60
N SER A 277 7.94 9.95 35.45
CA SER A 277 8.02 8.49 35.34
C SER A 277 8.50 8.03 33.96
N LYS A 278 8.79 6.73 33.83
CA LYS A 278 9.12 6.08 32.56
C LYS A 278 8.15 4.93 32.30
N TYR A 279 7.84 4.68 31.03
CA TYR A 279 6.99 3.56 30.62
C TYR A 279 7.67 2.74 29.54
N LEU A 280 7.80 1.44 29.76
CA LEU A 280 8.40 0.53 28.79
C LEU A 280 7.44 0.25 27.63
N ILE A 281 7.77 0.77 26.45
CA ILE A 281 7.01 0.51 25.22
C ILE A 281 7.35 -0.87 24.67
N LYS A 282 8.65 -1.12 24.44
CA LYS A 282 9.17 -2.35 23.82
C LYS A 282 10.69 -2.47 24.02
N LYS A 283 11.19 -3.64 24.44
CA LYS A 283 12.63 -3.91 24.65
C LYS A 283 13.32 -2.86 25.52
N ASN A 284 14.19 -2.02 24.95
CA ASN A 284 14.91 -0.94 25.65
C ASN A 284 14.36 0.45 25.30
N THR A 285 13.16 0.52 24.74
CA THR A 285 12.52 1.79 24.33
C THR A 285 11.48 2.21 25.34
N PHE A 286 11.67 3.40 25.92
CA PHE A 286 10.82 3.95 26.97
C PHE A 286 10.17 5.26 26.52
N LEU A 287 8.91 5.47 26.93
CA LEU A 287 8.35 6.82 27.05
C LEU A 287 8.81 7.43 28.35
N ILE A 288 9.01 8.74 28.33
CA ILE A 288 9.46 9.47 29.51
C ILE A 288 8.52 10.64 29.73
N LYS A 289 8.01 10.73 30.95
CA LYS A 289 7.19 11.83 31.45
C LYS A 289 7.99 12.58 32.53
N ARG A 290 8.07 13.91 32.45
CA ARG A 290 8.65 14.76 33.51
C ARG A 290 7.72 15.94 33.78
N HIS A 291 7.42 16.18 35.06
CA HIS A 291 6.50 17.24 35.50
C HIS A 291 5.16 17.27 34.74
N GLY A 292 4.66 16.10 34.32
CA GLY A 292 3.40 15.94 33.59
C GLY A 292 3.52 16.10 32.06
N LYS A 293 4.72 16.29 31.51
CA LYS A 293 4.96 16.46 30.07
C LYS A 293 5.70 15.27 29.49
N LEU A 294 5.31 14.81 28.30
CA LEU A 294 6.09 13.81 27.56
C LEU A 294 7.33 14.45 26.94
N ILE A 295 8.44 13.72 26.99
CA ILE A 295 9.72 14.13 26.42
C ILE A 295 10.04 13.27 25.20
N ILE A 296 10.47 13.93 24.13
CA ILE A 296 11.05 13.28 22.95
C ILE A 296 12.56 13.20 23.18
N TYR A 297 13.11 11.98 23.19
CA TYR A 297 14.55 11.78 23.08
C TYR A 297 14.85 11.59 21.59
N ASN A 298 15.60 12.53 21.01
CA ASN A 298 16.17 12.37 19.68
C ASN A 298 17.37 11.42 19.73
#